data_AF-A0A017THU2-F1
#
_entry.id   AF-A0A017THU2-F1
#
_cell.length_a   1.000
_cell.length_b   1.000
_cell.length_c   1.000
_cell.angle_alpha   90.00
_cell.angle_beta   90.00
_cell.angle_gamma   90.00
#
_symmetry.space_group_name_H-M   'P 1'
#
loop_
_entity.id
_entity.type
_entity.pdbx_description
1 polymer ?
#
loop_
_entity_poly.entity_id
_entity_poly.type
_entity_poly.pdbx_seq_one_letter_code
_entity_poly.pdbx_strand_id
1 'polypeptide(L)'
;MKRFLVSLSILMLVVACGETVEEPPDNTTSTTGSVGGGGAGGAGGGAGGGEPAFCGGFGGIACGEDEVCIYEGGFCGGDDGGGLCEPRPTVCDQDCPGVCGCDGQFYCNACMARAAGVDVAANTSCDDATRYSAQYWAGGLDHLIVLAADETRDLCVKVYLDAPKENAPGFDITAPDGWGVSYAEVTNRAADCDLPLPDTTTTVSSTGGTGTFSWDTGPSMVAPCDVNVNAVLTFTASEPWIPGSFQLSATAIPVDGGCQ
;
A
#
# COMPACT_ATOMS: atom_id res chain seq x y z
N MET A 1 -62.99 11.92 2.43
CA MET A 1 -63.95 10.82 2.61
C MET A 1 -63.18 9.50 2.60
N LYS A 2 -63.37 8.63 3.61
CA LYS A 2 -62.86 7.24 3.83
C LYS A 2 -61.31 7.13 3.89
N ARG A 3 -60.61 7.04 5.03
CA ARG A 3 -60.68 6.14 6.21
C ARG A 3 -60.82 4.65 5.85
N PHE A 4 -59.69 3.94 5.84
CA PHE A 4 -59.62 2.51 6.17
C PHE A 4 -58.50 2.28 7.18
N LEU A 5 -58.91 2.05 8.42
CA LEU A 5 -58.15 1.39 9.47
C LEU A 5 -58.23 -0.12 9.20
N VAL A 6 -57.10 -0.83 9.29
CA VAL A 6 -57.07 -2.20 9.84
C VAL A 6 -55.77 -2.35 10.62
N SER A 7 -55.88 -2.23 11.94
CA SER A 7 -54.97 -2.86 12.89
C SER A 7 -55.19 -4.36 12.86
N LEU A 8 -54.11 -5.16 12.85
CA LEU A 8 -54.11 -6.42 13.59
C LEU A 8 -52.70 -6.74 14.09
N SER A 9 -52.61 -6.83 15.40
CA SER A 9 -51.44 -7.14 16.22
C SER A 9 -51.24 -8.65 16.35
N ILE A 10 -50.09 -9.03 16.97
CA ILE A 10 -49.74 -10.35 17.57
C ILE A 10 -49.02 -11.28 16.56
N LEU A 11 -47.77 -11.74 16.77
CA LEU A 11 -47.22 -12.42 17.95
C LEU A 11 -45.68 -12.35 17.98
N MET A 12 -45.12 -12.16 19.17
CA MET A 12 -43.70 -12.36 19.50
C MET A 12 -43.23 -13.79 19.18
N LEU A 13 -42.02 -13.91 18.61
CA LEU A 13 -41.14 -15.06 18.82
C LEU A 13 -39.76 -14.53 19.21
N VAL A 14 -39.52 -14.51 20.52
CA VAL A 14 -38.19 -14.34 21.11
C VAL A 14 -37.55 -15.72 21.10
N VAL A 15 -36.60 -15.95 20.19
CA VAL A 15 -35.69 -17.10 20.26
C VAL A 15 -34.49 -16.65 21.09
N ALA A 16 -34.49 -17.05 22.36
CA ALA A 16 -33.34 -16.99 23.23
C ALA A 16 -32.63 -18.34 23.15
N CYS A 17 -31.47 -18.39 22.49
CA CYS A 17 -30.47 -19.41 22.76
C CYS A 17 -29.39 -18.73 23.59
N GLY A 18 -29.43 -18.98 24.91
CA GLY A 18 -28.32 -18.71 25.79
C GLY A 18 -27.32 -19.85 25.66
N GLU A 19 -26.08 -19.53 25.29
CA GLU A 19 -24.96 -20.44 25.41
C GLU A 19 -24.11 -19.95 26.59
N THR A 20 -24.07 -20.79 27.63
CA THR A 20 -23.27 -20.59 28.83
C THR A 20 -21.79 -20.80 28.50
N VAL A 21 -20.98 -19.76 28.69
CA VAL A 21 -19.52 -19.89 28.68
C VAL A 21 -19.12 -20.58 29.98
N GLU A 22 -18.75 -21.86 29.87
CA GLU A 22 -18.25 -22.67 30.97
C GLU A 22 -16.74 -22.39 31.10
N GLU A 23 -16.36 -21.65 32.15
CA GLU A 23 -14.95 -21.46 32.54
C GLU A 23 -14.36 -22.81 33.00
N PRO A 24 -13.20 -23.26 32.49
CA PRO A 24 -12.54 -24.44 33.00
C PRO A 24 -11.89 -24.15 34.37
N PRO A 25 -11.85 -25.14 35.28
CA PRO A 25 -11.39 -24.93 36.65
C PRO A 25 -9.86 -24.83 36.77
N ASP A 26 -9.43 -23.88 37.60
CA ASP A 26 -8.11 -23.85 38.24
C ASP A 26 -7.85 -25.16 38.99
N ASN A 27 -6.81 -25.89 38.59
CA ASN A 27 -6.23 -26.95 39.40
C ASN A 27 -4.75 -26.68 39.63
N THR A 28 -4.47 -25.94 40.70
CA THR A 28 -3.21 -26.02 41.42
C THR A 28 -3.13 -27.38 42.13
N THR A 29 -2.36 -28.32 41.56
CA THR A 29 -1.71 -29.38 42.34
C THR A 29 -0.33 -29.69 41.78
N SER A 30 0.65 -29.39 42.63
CA SER A 30 2.04 -29.81 42.57
C SER A 30 2.16 -31.33 42.45
N THR A 31 2.86 -31.84 41.42
CA THR A 31 3.70 -33.04 41.56
C THR A 31 4.83 -33.03 40.53
N THR A 32 6.03 -33.18 41.06
CA THR A 32 7.35 -33.39 40.45
C THR A 32 7.39 -34.45 39.35
N GLY A 33 8.02 -34.12 38.21
CA GLY A 33 8.40 -35.07 37.16
C GLY A 33 9.31 -34.43 36.11
N SER A 34 10.61 -34.42 36.38
CA SER A 34 11.67 -33.95 35.49
C SER A 34 11.84 -34.84 34.26
N VAL A 35 11.82 -34.25 33.06
CA VAL A 35 12.60 -34.72 31.91
C VAL A 35 12.98 -33.51 31.05
N GLY A 36 14.29 -33.30 30.90
CA GLY A 36 14.88 -32.11 30.29
C GLY A 36 14.87 -32.10 28.76
N GLY A 37 14.88 -30.87 28.22
CA GLY A 37 15.21 -30.53 26.85
C GLY A 37 15.41 -29.01 26.82
N GLY A 38 16.67 -28.57 26.72
CA GLY A 38 17.11 -27.23 27.07
C GLY A 38 16.43 -26.10 26.28
N GLY A 39 15.79 -25.20 27.02
CA GLY A 39 15.44 -23.88 26.51
C GLY A 39 16.68 -22.99 26.45
N ALA A 40 16.89 -22.36 25.30
CA ALA A 40 17.64 -21.11 25.24
C ALA A 40 16.60 -19.99 25.31
N GLY A 41 16.33 -19.51 26.52
CA GLY A 41 15.77 -18.18 26.72
C GLY A 41 16.86 -17.17 26.38
N GLY A 42 16.65 -16.38 25.33
CA GLY A 42 17.47 -15.21 25.01
C GLY A 42 16.95 -14.01 25.78
N ALA A 43 17.72 -13.56 26.77
CA ALA A 43 17.44 -12.41 27.61
C ALA A 43 17.51 -11.09 26.82
N GLY A 44 16.66 -10.14 27.21
CA GLY A 44 16.69 -8.77 26.70
C GLY A 44 17.89 -7.95 27.15
N GLY A 45 18.03 -6.79 26.50
CA GLY A 45 18.62 -5.57 27.03
C GLY A 45 20.11 -5.61 27.36
N GLY A 46 20.97 -5.33 26.36
CA GLY A 46 22.38 -5.11 26.60
C GLY A 46 23.02 -4.20 25.54
N ALA A 47 23.13 -2.91 25.85
CA ALA A 47 24.01 -2.01 25.14
C ALA A 47 25.47 -2.44 25.36
N GLY A 48 26.11 -3.02 24.34
CA GLY A 48 27.57 -3.20 24.33
C GLY A 48 28.11 -4.32 23.45
N GLY A 49 28.63 -3.96 22.27
CA GLY A 49 29.83 -4.56 21.66
C GLY A 49 29.88 -6.07 21.37
N GLY A 50 28.74 -6.77 21.37
CA GLY A 50 28.63 -8.14 20.87
C GLY A 50 28.53 -8.19 19.34
N GLU A 51 28.97 -9.29 18.73
CA GLU A 51 28.70 -9.59 17.32
C GLU A 51 27.17 -9.62 17.12
N PRO A 52 26.61 -8.99 16.06
CA PRO A 52 25.16 -8.93 15.87
C PRO A 52 24.53 -10.34 15.86
N ALA A 53 23.43 -10.48 16.58
CA ALA A 53 22.74 -11.76 16.72
C ALA A 53 22.02 -12.13 15.42
N PHE A 54 21.94 -13.43 15.13
CA PHE A 54 21.15 -13.93 14.01
C PHE A 54 19.65 -13.81 14.30
N CYS A 55 18.87 -13.45 13.28
CA CYS A 55 17.41 -13.39 13.32
C CYS A 55 16.79 -13.94 12.02
N GLY A 56 15.48 -14.20 12.04
CA GLY A 56 14.76 -14.79 10.93
C GLY A 56 15.03 -16.30 10.81
N GLY A 57 15.22 -16.77 9.57
CA GLY A 57 15.36 -18.19 9.27
C GLY A 57 14.05 -18.98 9.43
N PHE A 58 14.12 -20.29 9.21
CA PHE A 58 12.98 -21.21 9.38
C PHE A 58 12.33 -21.15 10.77
N GLY A 59 13.10 -20.77 11.79
CA GLY A 59 12.62 -20.64 13.17
C GLY A 59 11.97 -19.29 13.50
N GLY A 60 12.00 -18.31 12.59
CA GLY A 60 11.48 -16.97 12.84
C GLY A 60 12.09 -16.31 14.08
N ILE A 61 13.42 -16.42 14.24
CA ILE A 61 14.10 -15.93 15.44
C ILE A 61 13.96 -14.40 15.50
N ALA A 62 13.32 -13.90 16.55
CA ALA A 62 13.15 -12.47 16.77
C ALA A 62 14.41 -11.84 17.39
N CYS A 63 14.63 -10.56 17.08
CA CYS A 63 15.61 -9.73 17.77
C CYS A 63 15.11 -9.23 19.13
N GLY A 64 16.01 -8.60 19.90
CA GLY A 64 15.61 -7.90 21.12
C GLY A 64 14.59 -6.80 20.86
N GLU A 65 13.92 -6.36 21.93
CA GLU A 65 12.85 -5.36 21.90
C GLU A 65 13.30 -3.98 21.34
N ASP A 66 14.57 -3.63 21.51
CA ASP A 66 15.19 -2.40 20.99
C ASP A 66 15.97 -2.62 19.67
N GLU A 67 15.76 -3.76 19.01
CA GLU A 67 16.47 -4.15 17.78
C GLU A 67 15.49 -4.43 16.64
N VAL A 68 16.03 -4.46 15.43
CA VAL A 68 15.33 -4.80 14.19
C VAL A 68 16.15 -5.86 13.45
N CYS A 69 15.46 -6.84 12.86
CA CYS A 69 16.10 -7.86 12.04
C CYS A 69 16.35 -7.31 10.64
N ILE A 70 17.61 -7.14 10.24
CA ILE A 70 17.99 -6.70 8.90
C ILE A 70 18.26 -7.93 8.04
N TYR A 71 17.40 -8.16 7.05
CA TYR A 71 17.44 -9.36 6.21
C TYR A 71 18.45 -9.20 5.07
N GLU A 72 19.18 -10.28 4.78
CA GLU A 72 20.08 -10.27 3.64
C GLU A 72 19.33 -10.10 2.32
N GLY A 73 19.83 -9.20 1.45
CA GLY A 73 19.26 -8.95 0.13
C GLY A 73 17.92 -8.22 0.12
N GLY A 74 17.37 -7.79 1.27
CA GLY A 74 16.11 -7.06 1.35
C GLY A 74 14.89 -7.90 0.96
N PHE A 75 14.97 -9.23 1.08
CA PHE A 75 13.90 -10.17 0.76
C PHE A 75 12.96 -10.46 1.94
N CYS A 76 13.06 -9.69 3.04
CA CYS A 76 12.14 -9.79 4.18
C CYS A 76 12.02 -11.19 4.79
N GLY A 77 13.09 -11.97 4.76
CA GLY A 77 13.12 -13.34 5.29
C GLY A 77 12.46 -14.39 4.37
N GLY A 78 12.20 -14.07 3.11
CA GLY A 78 11.73 -15.03 2.10
C GLY A 78 12.65 -16.25 1.98
N ASP A 79 12.06 -17.42 1.68
CA ASP A 79 12.74 -18.72 1.57
C ASP A 79 13.58 -19.09 2.81
N ASP A 80 13.04 -18.85 4.02
CA ASP A 80 13.73 -19.05 5.29
C ASP A 80 15.03 -18.20 5.39
N GLY A 81 15.02 -17.04 4.74
CA GLY A 81 16.10 -16.07 4.76
C GLY A 81 16.37 -15.54 6.17
N GLY A 82 17.65 -15.51 6.53
CA GLY A 82 18.12 -14.96 7.79
C GLY A 82 18.57 -13.52 7.68
N GLY A 83 18.84 -12.94 8.84
CA GLY A 83 19.35 -11.59 8.97
C GLY A 83 20.19 -11.42 10.24
N LEU A 84 20.58 -10.18 10.47
CA LEU A 84 21.31 -9.76 11.66
C LEU A 84 20.51 -8.72 12.43
N CYS A 85 20.45 -8.87 13.74
CA CYS A 85 19.85 -7.90 14.64
C CYS A 85 20.73 -6.65 14.69
N GLU A 86 20.13 -5.52 14.38
CA GLU A 86 20.74 -4.20 14.53
C GLU A 86 19.91 -3.35 15.51
N PRO A 87 20.55 -2.45 16.29
CA PRO A 87 19.84 -1.52 17.16
C PRO A 87 18.89 -0.62 16.37
N ARG A 88 17.70 -0.36 16.91
CA ARG A 88 16.76 0.59 16.32
C ARG A 88 17.32 2.02 16.40
N PRO A 89 17.31 2.77 15.29
CA PRO A 89 17.65 4.20 15.32
C PRO A 89 16.68 4.97 16.23
N THR A 90 17.22 5.89 17.03
CA THR A 90 16.42 6.79 17.88
C THR A 90 16.25 8.19 17.29
N VAL A 91 17.03 8.51 16.25
CA VAL A 91 17.01 9.79 15.53
C VAL A 91 17.10 9.50 14.05
N CYS A 92 16.18 10.08 13.27
CA CYS A 92 16.12 9.95 11.82
C CYS A 92 15.98 11.31 11.15
N ASP A 93 16.60 11.45 9.98
CA ASP A 93 16.34 12.56 9.09
C ASP A 93 14.87 12.58 8.67
N GLN A 94 14.36 13.79 8.37
CA GLN A 94 12.96 14.02 8.03
C GLN A 94 12.72 14.03 6.52
N ASP A 95 13.69 13.58 5.73
CA ASP A 95 13.51 13.36 4.30
C ASP A 95 12.51 12.22 4.06
N CYS A 96 11.64 12.39 3.06
CA CYS A 96 10.60 11.42 2.74
C CYS A 96 10.69 10.95 1.28
N PRO A 97 11.81 10.33 0.84
CA PRO A 97 11.91 9.70 -0.48
C PRO A 97 10.97 8.50 -0.65
N GLY A 98 10.55 7.86 0.45
CA GLY A 98 9.65 6.72 0.46
C GLY A 98 10.38 5.39 0.32
N VAL A 99 10.09 4.46 1.24
CA VAL A 99 10.54 3.06 1.20
C VAL A 99 9.38 2.16 1.61
N CYS A 100 9.45 0.89 1.21
CA CYS A 100 8.51 -0.11 1.69
C CYS A 100 9.12 -0.96 2.79
N GLY A 101 8.42 -1.09 3.91
CA GLY A 101 8.79 -2.02 4.97
C GLY A 101 8.47 -3.47 4.59
N CYS A 102 9.16 -4.41 5.24
CA CYS A 102 8.84 -5.84 5.16
C CYS A 102 7.46 -6.20 5.71
N ASP A 103 6.80 -5.29 6.42
CA ASP A 103 5.41 -5.37 6.85
C ASP A 103 4.41 -4.84 5.80
N GLY A 104 4.90 -4.44 4.62
CA GLY A 104 4.11 -3.84 3.55
C GLY A 104 3.63 -2.42 3.85
N GLN A 105 4.19 -1.73 4.85
CA GLN A 105 3.84 -0.36 5.19
C GLN A 105 4.85 0.65 4.63
N PHE A 106 4.33 1.79 4.17
CA PHE A 106 5.17 2.89 3.68
C PHE A 106 5.88 3.59 4.84
N TYR A 107 7.16 3.84 4.66
CA TYR A 107 7.95 4.68 5.56
C TYR A 107 8.64 5.78 4.77
N CYS A 108 8.79 6.97 5.36
CA CYS A 108 9.43 8.10 4.67
C CYS A 108 10.87 7.78 4.24
N ASN A 109 11.62 7.02 5.06
CA ASN A 109 12.95 6.54 4.71
C ASN A 109 13.28 5.26 5.51
N ALA A 110 14.40 4.63 5.18
CA ALA A 110 14.85 3.39 5.83
C ALA A 110 15.11 3.56 7.34
N CYS A 111 15.56 4.74 7.76
CA CYS A 111 15.77 5.01 9.18
C CYS A 111 14.45 4.94 9.96
N MET A 112 13.40 5.58 9.44
CA MET A 112 12.08 5.58 10.08
C MET A 112 11.45 4.18 10.11
N ALA A 113 11.63 3.37 9.05
CA ALA A 113 11.22 1.97 9.05
C ALA A 113 11.92 1.18 10.18
N ARG A 114 13.24 1.30 10.25
CA ARG A 114 14.05 0.59 11.26
C ARG A 114 13.78 1.07 12.67
N ALA A 115 13.50 2.36 12.86
CA ALA A 115 13.08 2.92 14.15
C ALA A 115 11.74 2.32 14.61
N ALA A 116 10.84 1.99 13.67
CA ALA A 116 9.62 1.26 13.94
C ALA A 116 9.82 -0.26 14.14
N GLY A 117 11.05 -0.77 13.98
CA GLY A 117 11.37 -2.19 14.11
C GLY A 117 11.18 -2.99 12.83
N VAL A 118 11.15 -2.34 11.67
CA VAL A 118 10.85 -2.94 10.37
C VAL A 118 12.03 -2.73 9.42
N ASP A 119 12.49 -3.78 8.75
CA ASP A 119 13.49 -3.65 7.69
C ASP A 119 12.85 -3.22 6.36
N VAL A 120 13.64 -2.68 5.46
CA VAL A 120 13.19 -2.23 4.14
C VAL A 120 13.21 -3.40 3.16
N ALA A 121 12.10 -3.59 2.47
CA ALA A 121 12.02 -4.52 1.38
C ALA A 121 12.67 -3.92 0.13
N ALA A 122 13.58 -4.67 -0.49
CA ALA A 122 14.24 -4.25 -1.73
C ALA A 122 13.40 -4.54 -2.98
N ASN A 123 12.45 -5.48 -2.88
CA ASN A 123 11.73 -6.05 -4.01
C ASN A 123 10.21 -6.01 -3.86
N THR A 124 9.68 -5.45 -2.77
CA THR A 124 8.25 -5.13 -2.66
C THR A 124 8.06 -3.63 -2.67
N SER A 125 7.12 -3.16 -3.47
CA SER A 125 6.61 -1.80 -3.35
C SER A 125 5.44 -1.83 -2.37
N CYS A 126 5.29 -0.77 -1.59
CA CYS A 126 4.09 -0.59 -0.76
C CYS A 126 2.88 -0.20 -1.61
N ASP A 127 3.07 -0.16 -2.93
CA ASP A 127 2.04 0.02 -3.92
C ASP A 127 1.21 -1.26 -4.17
N ASP A 128 1.54 -2.41 -3.56
CA ASP A 128 0.67 -3.61 -3.63
C ASP A 128 -0.68 -3.39 -2.93
N ALA A 129 -0.78 -2.39 -2.04
CA ALA A 129 -2.05 -1.92 -1.47
C ALA A 129 -2.72 -0.82 -2.32
N THR A 130 -2.08 -0.36 -3.40
CA THR A 130 -2.62 0.65 -4.29
C THR A 130 -3.58 0.01 -5.27
N ARG A 131 -4.85 0.42 -5.20
CA ARG A 131 -5.87 -0.02 -6.15
C ARG A 131 -5.76 0.79 -7.43
N TYR A 132 -5.52 0.12 -8.54
CA TYR A 132 -5.48 0.75 -9.85
C TYR A 132 -6.79 0.58 -10.62
N SER A 133 -7.19 1.63 -11.33
CA SER A 133 -8.25 1.59 -12.34
C SER A 133 -7.91 2.55 -13.47
N ALA A 134 -8.53 2.36 -14.64
CA ALA A 134 -8.40 3.30 -15.74
C ALA A 134 -9.75 3.58 -16.38
N GLN A 135 -9.90 4.77 -16.94
CA GLN A 135 -11.13 5.20 -17.61
C GLN A 135 -10.80 5.84 -18.95
N TYR A 136 -11.54 5.47 -19.99
CA TYR A 136 -11.38 5.98 -21.34
C TYR A 136 -12.66 6.69 -21.82
N TRP A 137 -12.49 7.84 -22.45
CA TRP A 137 -13.55 8.54 -23.18
C TRP A 137 -13.04 9.04 -24.53
N ALA A 138 -13.70 8.61 -25.60
CA ALA A 138 -13.47 9.14 -26.93
C ALA A 138 -14.03 10.57 -27.06
N GLY A 139 -13.31 11.46 -27.76
CA GLY A 139 -13.69 12.87 -27.82
C GLY A 139 -12.95 13.72 -28.84
N GLY A 140 -13.05 15.05 -28.69
CA GLY A 140 -12.26 15.98 -29.50
C GLY A 140 -10.75 15.82 -29.26
N LEU A 141 -10.38 15.49 -28.02
CA LEU A 141 -9.19 14.72 -27.68
C LEU A 141 -9.70 13.43 -27.03
N ASP A 142 -9.06 12.31 -27.32
CA ASP A 142 -9.30 11.07 -26.59
C ASP A 142 -8.63 11.19 -25.22
N HIS A 143 -9.30 10.70 -24.20
CA HIS A 143 -8.86 10.80 -22.82
C HIS A 143 -8.71 9.40 -22.23
N LEU A 144 -7.56 9.16 -21.59
CA LEU A 144 -7.27 7.98 -20.80
C LEU A 144 -6.77 8.46 -19.43
N ILE A 145 -7.52 8.16 -18.39
CA ILE A 145 -7.15 8.50 -17.01
C ILE A 145 -6.74 7.23 -16.31
N VAL A 146 -5.53 7.19 -15.75
CA VAL A 146 -5.10 6.13 -14.84
C VAL A 146 -5.20 6.65 -13.41
N LEU A 147 -5.92 5.91 -12.56
CA LEU A 147 -6.18 6.23 -11.17
C LEU A 147 -5.47 5.23 -10.27
N ALA A 148 -4.81 5.74 -9.23
CA ALA A 148 -4.11 4.95 -8.23
C ALA A 148 -4.59 5.38 -6.83
N ALA A 149 -5.38 4.55 -6.18
CA ALA A 149 -5.91 4.78 -4.84
C ALA A 149 -5.00 4.08 -3.82
N ASP A 150 -4.20 4.85 -3.10
CA ASP A 150 -3.38 4.35 -2.01
C ASP A 150 -4.16 4.45 -0.70
N GLU A 151 -4.74 3.33 -0.28
CA GLU A 151 -5.52 3.26 0.96
C GLU A 151 -4.66 3.42 2.22
N THR A 152 -3.36 3.16 2.14
CA THR A 152 -2.46 3.23 3.30
C THR A 152 -2.13 4.67 3.65
N ARG A 153 -1.92 5.51 2.64
CA ARG A 153 -1.64 6.96 2.80
C ARG A 153 -2.89 7.82 2.68
N ASP A 154 -4.04 7.20 2.40
CA ASP A 154 -5.30 7.85 2.05
C ASP A 154 -5.11 8.87 0.91
N LEU A 155 -4.41 8.46 -0.16
CA LEU A 155 -4.12 9.32 -1.32
C LEU A 155 -4.82 8.79 -2.56
N CYS A 156 -5.28 9.70 -3.42
CA CYS A 156 -5.69 9.36 -4.78
C CYS A 156 -4.82 10.11 -5.78
N VAL A 157 -4.15 9.37 -6.65
CA VAL A 157 -3.35 9.92 -7.76
C VAL A 157 -4.08 9.69 -9.07
N LYS A 158 -4.15 10.71 -9.91
CA LYS A 158 -4.77 10.65 -11.24
C LYS A 158 -3.78 11.16 -12.29
N VAL A 159 -3.54 10.35 -13.31
CA VAL A 159 -2.71 10.71 -14.46
C VAL A 159 -3.60 10.78 -15.70
N TYR A 160 -3.58 11.93 -16.35
CA TYR A 160 -4.39 12.19 -17.54
C TYR A 160 -3.49 12.09 -18.76
N LEU A 161 -3.80 11.13 -19.63
CA LEU A 161 -3.20 10.99 -20.95
C LEU A 161 -4.24 11.42 -21.98
N ASP A 162 -3.81 12.22 -22.96
CA ASP A 162 -4.65 12.70 -24.04
C ASP A 162 -4.07 12.26 -25.39
N ALA A 163 -4.93 12.07 -26.40
CA ALA A 163 -4.50 11.88 -27.79
C ALA A 163 -5.38 12.64 -28.80
N PRO A 164 -4.81 13.23 -29.87
CA PRO A 164 -3.37 13.42 -30.10
C PRO A 164 -2.80 14.52 -29.17
N LYS A 165 -1.75 14.22 -28.41
CA LYS A 165 -1.08 15.18 -27.53
C LYS A 165 0.38 14.79 -27.27
N GLU A 166 1.22 15.80 -27.09
CA GLU A 166 2.56 15.63 -26.51
C GLU A 166 2.51 15.79 -24.99
N ASN A 167 3.54 15.29 -24.30
CA ASN A 167 3.70 15.49 -22.87
C ASN A 167 3.69 16.98 -22.50
N ALA A 168 2.97 17.31 -21.43
CA ALA A 168 3.07 18.61 -20.81
C ALA A 168 4.49 18.86 -20.24
N PRO A 169 4.91 20.13 -20.11
CA PRO A 169 6.23 20.45 -19.55
C PRO A 169 6.46 19.80 -18.19
N GLY A 170 7.64 19.22 -17.99
CA GLY A 170 8.02 18.50 -16.76
C GLY A 170 7.80 16.99 -16.83
N PHE A 171 7.05 16.48 -17.81
CA PHE A 171 6.87 15.05 -18.01
C PHE A 171 7.82 14.49 -19.09
N ASP A 172 8.66 13.56 -18.68
CA ASP A 172 9.50 12.70 -19.52
C ASP A 172 8.97 11.25 -19.44
N ILE A 173 7.72 11.08 -19.85
CA ILE A 173 6.99 9.81 -19.80
C ILE A 173 6.79 9.30 -21.22
N THR A 174 7.24 8.08 -21.50
CA THR A 174 6.99 7.43 -22.79
C THR A 174 5.62 6.77 -22.79
N ALA A 175 4.81 7.04 -23.81
CA ALA A 175 3.51 6.40 -24.06
C ALA A 175 3.42 5.99 -25.54
N PRO A 176 2.48 5.11 -25.93
CA PRO A 176 2.24 4.77 -27.34
C PRO A 176 2.00 5.99 -28.23
N ASP A 177 2.34 5.86 -29.51
CA ASP A 177 2.35 6.96 -30.47
C ASP A 177 1.04 7.78 -30.47
N GLY A 178 1.18 9.09 -30.38
CA GLY A 178 0.07 10.05 -30.35
C GLY A 178 -0.50 10.34 -28.96
N TRP A 179 -0.16 9.55 -27.94
CA TRP A 179 -0.54 9.80 -26.56
C TRP A 179 0.53 10.57 -25.80
N GLY A 180 0.09 11.52 -24.96
CA GLY A 180 0.97 12.28 -24.09
C GLY A 180 0.29 12.58 -22.76
N VAL A 181 1.08 12.62 -21.68
CA VAL A 181 0.60 13.00 -20.35
C VAL A 181 0.29 14.49 -20.35
N SER A 182 -0.97 14.85 -20.16
CA SER A 182 -1.44 16.23 -20.19
C SER A 182 -1.32 16.92 -18.83
N TYR A 183 -1.61 16.20 -17.76
CA TYR A 183 -1.31 16.58 -16.38
C TYR A 183 -1.48 15.37 -15.45
N ALA A 184 -0.99 15.51 -14.22
CA ALA A 184 -1.27 14.56 -13.14
C ALA A 184 -1.53 15.33 -11.84
N GLU A 185 -2.27 14.71 -10.93
CA GLU A 185 -2.66 15.32 -9.66
C GLU A 185 -2.74 14.29 -8.53
N VAL A 186 -2.67 14.78 -7.29
CA VAL A 186 -2.88 14.01 -6.07
C VAL A 186 -3.90 14.71 -5.19
N THR A 187 -4.79 13.92 -4.57
CA THR A 187 -5.69 14.36 -3.51
C THR A 187 -5.35 13.63 -2.21
N ASN A 188 -5.79 14.22 -1.10
CA ASN A 188 -5.57 13.70 0.25
C ASN A 188 -6.64 12.68 0.71
N ARG A 189 -7.31 12.02 -0.25
CA ARG A 189 -8.33 10.99 0.02
C ARG A 189 -8.31 9.90 -1.06
N ALA A 190 -8.09 8.65 -0.67
CA ALA A 190 -8.07 7.51 -1.60
C ALA A 190 -9.42 7.30 -2.29
N ALA A 191 -10.53 7.58 -1.59
CA ALA A 191 -11.88 7.47 -2.12
C ALA A 191 -12.16 8.39 -3.34
N ASP A 192 -11.35 9.43 -3.56
CA ASP A 192 -11.51 10.33 -4.70
C ASP A 192 -11.21 9.65 -6.05
N CYS A 193 -10.60 8.46 -6.02
CA CYS A 193 -10.35 7.63 -7.19
C CYS A 193 -11.60 6.83 -7.64
N ASP A 194 -12.65 6.78 -6.81
CA ASP A 194 -13.90 6.08 -7.13
C ASP A 194 -15.03 7.06 -7.53
N LEU A 195 -14.82 8.37 -7.40
CA LEU A 195 -15.84 9.39 -7.64
C LEU A 195 -15.75 9.98 -9.07
N PRO A 196 -16.87 10.10 -9.80
CA PRO A 196 -16.87 10.51 -11.20
C PRO A 196 -16.50 11.99 -11.46
N LEU A 197 -16.56 12.89 -10.47
CA LEU A 197 -16.18 14.33 -10.54
C LEU A 197 -15.98 14.88 -9.11
N PRO A 198 -15.21 15.97 -8.89
CA PRO A 198 -14.60 16.24 -7.59
C PRO A 198 -15.63 16.58 -6.52
N ASP A 199 -15.60 15.80 -5.43
CA ASP A 199 -15.98 16.29 -4.12
C ASP A 199 -14.98 17.40 -3.73
N THR A 200 -15.27 18.20 -2.72
CA THR A 200 -14.56 19.46 -2.38
C THR A 200 -13.13 19.27 -1.85
N THR A 201 -12.30 18.42 -2.46
CA THR A 201 -11.03 17.94 -1.95
C THR A 201 -9.83 18.77 -2.39
N THR A 202 -8.88 18.91 -1.48
CA THR A 202 -7.63 19.63 -1.72
C THR A 202 -6.82 18.84 -2.75
N THR A 203 -6.64 19.42 -3.94
CA THR A 203 -5.93 18.80 -5.06
C THR A 203 -4.63 19.52 -5.33
N VAL A 204 -3.57 18.77 -5.62
CA VAL A 204 -2.24 19.30 -5.94
C VAL A 204 -1.77 18.71 -7.25
N SER A 205 -1.39 19.57 -8.20
CA SER A 205 -0.84 19.13 -9.47
C SER A 205 0.61 18.66 -9.31
N SER A 206 0.96 17.61 -10.03
CA SER A 206 2.33 17.16 -10.20
C SER A 206 3.16 18.21 -10.95
N THR A 207 4.42 18.34 -10.58
CA THR A 207 5.38 19.22 -11.26
C THR A 207 6.09 18.55 -12.44
N GLY A 208 5.87 17.23 -12.62
CA GLY A 208 6.49 16.45 -13.66
C GLY A 208 6.56 14.97 -13.31
N GLY A 209 7.18 14.18 -14.17
CA GLY A 209 7.33 12.76 -13.92
C GLY A 209 8.16 12.08 -15.00
N THR A 210 8.63 10.88 -14.71
CA THR A 210 9.43 10.07 -15.63
C THR A 210 8.92 8.64 -15.66
N GLY A 211 9.13 7.94 -16.77
CA GLY A 211 8.83 6.51 -16.87
C GLY A 211 8.01 6.16 -18.10
N THR A 212 7.16 5.15 -17.99
CA THR A 212 6.45 4.58 -19.13
C THR A 212 5.00 4.23 -18.82
N PHE A 213 4.15 4.43 -19.83
CA PHE A 213 2.89 3.74 -19.99
C PHE A 213 2.97 2.87 -21.25
N SER A 214 2.34 1.71 -21.22
CA SER A 214 2.29 0.82 -22.38
C SER A 214 0.99 0.02 -22.41
N TRP A 215 0.50 -0.22 -23.62
CA TRP A 215 -0.67 -1.05 -23.89
C TRP A 215 -0.65 -1.48 -25.35
N ASP A 216 -1.39 -2.53 -25.67
CA ASP A 216 -1.61 -2.96 -27.04
C ASP A 216 -3.02 -2.55 -27.49
N THR A 217 -3.09 -1.74 -28.55
CA THR A 217 -4.34 -1.52 -29.28
C THR A 217 -4.36 -2.42 -30.52
N GLY A 218 -5.39 -3.27 -30.61
CA GLY A 218 -5.61 -4.08 -31.79
C GLY A 218 -5.87 -3.19 -33.02
N PRO A 219 -5.66 -3.70 -34.24
CA PRO A 219 -5.74 -2.91 -35.48
C PRO A 219 -7.13 -2.31 -35.77
N SER A 220 -8.16 -2.72 -35.03
CA SER A 220 -9.54 -2.22 -35.13
C SER A 220 -10.05 -1.61 -33.83
N MET A 221 -9.21 -1.48 -32.80
CA MET A 221 -9.60 -0.92 -31.50
C MET A 221 -9.13 0.52 -31.41
N VAL A 222 -10.03 1.39 -30.96
CA VAL A 222 -9.76 2.81 -30.71
C VAL A 222 -9.21 3.02 -29.29
N ALA A 223 -9.60 2.14 -28.36
CA ALA A 223 -9.17 2.20 -26.96
C ALA A 223 -8.49 0.89 -26.50
N PRO A 224 -7.48 0.97 -25.63
CA PRO A 224 -6.90 -0.24 -25.02
C PRO A 224 -7.89 -0.92 -24.08
N CYS A 225 -7.70 -2.23 -23.89
CA CYS A 225 -8.43 -3.00 -22.89
C CYS A 225 -7.84 -2.87 -21.50
N ASP A 226 -6.51 -2.82 -21.46
CA ASP A 226 -5.72 -2.70 -20.26
C ASP A 226 -4.50 -1.82 -20.50
N VAL A 227 -3.95 -1.28 -19.42
CA VAL A 227 -2.79 -0.40 -19.45
C VAL A 227 -1.78 -0.87 -18.42
N ASN A 228 -0.51 -0.82 -18.78
CA ASN A 228 0.62 -1.02 -17.88
C ASN A 228 1.27 0.33 -17.60
N VAL A 229 1.72 0.54 -16.35
CA VAL A 229 2.43 1.75 -15.93
C VAL A 229 3.64 1.38 -15.09
N ASN A 230 4.75 2.05 -15.37
CA ASN A 230 5.92 2.12 -14.49
C ASN A 230 6.47 3.54 -14.57
N ALA A 231 6.01 4.42 -13.68
CA ALA A 231 6.34 5.84 -13.72
C ALA A 231 6.45 6.44 -12.32
N VAL A 232 7.34 7.42 -12.16
CA VAL A 232 7.46 8.24 -10.96
C VAL A 232 6.86 9.61 -11.25
N LEU A 233 5.85 10.02 -10.49
CA LEU A 233 5.39 11.40 -10.47
C LEU A 233 6.16 12.20 -9.43
N THR A 234 6.46 13.45 -9.74
CA THR A 234 7.10 14.41 -8.82
C THR A 234 6.09 15.45 -8.38
N PHE A 235 6.12 15.82 -7.10
CA PHE A 235 5.33 16.93 -6.57
C PHE A 235 6.20 17.85 -5.73
N THR A 236 5.71 19.08 -5.52
CA THR A 236 6.31 19.96 -4.52
C THR A 236 5.66 19.68 -3.17
N ALA A 237 6.42 19.21 -2.20
CA ALA A 237 5.95 18.95 -0.83
C ALA A 237 5.67 20.26 -0.06
N SER A 238 4.63 20.99 -0.46
CA SER A 238 4.22 22.24 0.18
C SER A 238 3.42 22.04 1.46
N GLU A 239 2.89 20.83 1.68
CA GLU A 239 2.11 20.42 2.84
C GLU A 239 2.56 19.01 3.28
N PRO A 240 2.45 18.65 4.57
CA PRO A 240 2.95 17.37 5.08
C PRO A 240 2.36 16.11 4.44
N TRP A 241 1.14 16.21 3.90
CA TRP A 241 0.45 15.09 3.25
C TRP A 241 0.84 14.91 1.78
N ILE A 242 1.45 15.92 1.16
CA ILE A 242 1.84 15.86 -0.26
C ILE A 242 3.18 15.11 -0.34
N PRO A 243 3.22 13.95 -1.02
CA PRO A 243 4.48 13.22 -1.15
C PRO A 243 5.43 13.99 -2.08
N GLY A 244 6.74 13.93 -1.86
CA GLY A 244 7.72 14.51 -2.80
C GLY A 244 7.71 13.82 -4.18
N SER A 245 7.39 12.52 -4.17
CA SER A 245 7.18 11.71 -5.37
C SER A 245 6.19 10.58 -5.11
N PHE A 246 5.55 10.08 -6.17
CA PHE A 246 4.65 8.94 -6.11
C PHE A 246 5.01 7.93 -7.20
N GLN A 247 5.28 6.68 -6.82
CA GLN A 247 5.56 5.60 -7.76
C GLN A 247 4.25 4.97 -8.25
N LEU A 248 4.13 4.82 -9.56
CA LEU A 248 3.08 4.08 -10.23
C LEU A 248 3.70 2.81 -10.79
N SER A 249 3.25 1.64 -10.32
CA SER A 249 3.75 0.36 -10.79
C SER A 249 2.61 -0.65 -10.81
N ALA A 250 2.04 -0.86 -11.99
CA ALA A 250 0.97 -1.83 -12.18
C ALA A 250 0.94 -2.35 -13.61
N THR A 251 0.47 -3.58 -13.76
CA THR A 251 0.26 -4.23 -15.05
C THR A 251 -1.19 -4.64 -15.20
N ALA A 252 -1.65 -4.73 -16.45
CA ALA A 252 -3.01 -5.14 -16.81
C ALA A 252 -4.11 -4.35 -16.07
N ILE A 253 -3.93 -3.03 -15.89
CA ILE A 253 -4.96 -2.17 -15.28
C ILE A 253 -6.17 -2.14 -16.21
N PRO A 254 -7.36 -2.60 -15.77
CA PRO A 254 -8.54 -2.63 -16.63
C PRO A 254 -9.01 -1.22 -16.96
N VAL A 255 -9.33 -0.99 -18.24
CA VAL A 255 -9.82 0.29 -18.75
C VAL A 255 -11.34 0.25 -18.88
N ASP A 256 -12.06 0.98 -18.04
CA ASP A 256 -13.48 1.23 -18.24
C ASP A 256 -13.70 2.11 -19.47
N GLY A 257 -14.69 1.76 -20.30
CA GLY A 257 -14.85 2.34 -21.64
C GLY A 257 -13.82 1.85 -22.68
N GLY A 258 -12.91 0.95 -22.29
CA GLY A 258 -11.92 0.33 -23.17
C GLY A 258 -12.47 -0.76 -24.11
N CYS A 259 -11.58 -1.37 -24.90
CA CYS A 259 -11.89 -2.43 -25.87
C CYS A 259 -12.97 -2.07 -26.92
N GLN A 260 -13.10 -0.79 -27.28
CA GLN A 260 -14.04 -0.32 -28.32
C GLN A 260 -13.33 -0.11 -29.65
#